data_AF-A0A948V151-F1
#
_entry.id   AF-A0A948V151-F1
#
_cell.length_a   1.000
_cell.length_b   1.000
_cell.length_c   1.000
_cell.angle_alpha   90.00
_cell.angle_beta   90.00
_cell.angle_gamma   90.00
#
_symmetry.space_group_name_H-M   'P 1'
#
loop_
_entity.id
_entity.type
_entity.pdbx_description
1 polymer ?
#
loop_
_entity_poly.entity_id
_entity_poly.type
_entity_poly.pdbx_seq_one_letter_code
_entity_poly.pdbx_strand_id
1 'polypeptide(L)'
;SFVKGQDRKESSGGEKANLLVPEPDALPGPSELFVFELLTKRFQAVSFMVAVELIESGVADLQDLDRYCRMDLGWKEGPFTMMNRIGIEESLQMVVEKMQLSHRQEINFPIPKTMLEHAQKGAPWPLNNRIS
;
A
#
# COMPACT_ATOMS: atom_id res chain seq x y z
N SER A 1 -51.14 6.63 -59.76
CA SER A 1 -51.38 7.96 -59.16
C SER A 1 -51.74 7.79 -57.69
N PHE A 2 -51.32 8.75 -56.87
CA PHE A 2 -51.61 8.93 -55.43
C PHE A 2 -50.69 8.25 -54.40
N VAL A 3 -49.88 9.13 -53.81
CA VAL A 3 -49.14 9.04 -52.54
C VAL A 3 -50.07 9.47 -51.40
N LYS A 4 -49.80 8.95 -50.18
CA LYS A 4 -49.60 9.67 -48.90
C LYS A 4 -50.44 9.12 -47.73
N GLY A 5 -49.77 8.92 -46.59
CA GLY A 5 -50.41 8.74 -45.29
C GLY A 5 -49.48 8.13 -44.24
N GLN A 6 -48.72 8.98 -43.57
CA GLN A 6 -47.82 8.68 -42.46
C GLN A 6 -48.61 8.58 -41.14
N ASP A 7 -47.92 8.09 -40.09
CA ASP A 7 -48.21 8.19 -38.64
C ASP A 7 -49.12 7.13 -37.97
N ARG A 8 -48.48 6.20 -37.26
CA ARG A 8 -48.68 6.12 -35.80
C ARG A 8 -47.50 5.49 -35.04
N LYS A 9 -47.18 6.16 -33.94
CA LYS A 9 -46.07 6.02 -32.99
C LYS A 9 -45.80 4.62 -32.41
N GLU A 10 -44.52 4.46 -32.11
CA GLU A 10 -43.88 3.57 -31.13
C GLU A 10 -44.69 3.26 -29.87
N SER A 11 -44.61 2.01 -29.41
CA SER A 11 -44.38 1.65 -28.00
C SER A 11 -44.59 0.13 -27.81
N SER A 12 -43.50 -0.62 -27.72
CA SER A 12 -43.37 -1.68 -26.72
C SER A 12 -41.89 -2.01 -26.57
N GLY A 13 -41.26 -1.35 -25.59
CA GLY A 13 -39.91 -1.63 -25.17
C GLY A 13 -39.81 -3.07 -24.69
N GLY A 14 -39.15 -3.91 -25.50
CA GLY A 14 -38.54 -5.12 -24.99
C GLY A 14 -37.31 -4.68 -24.20
N GLU A 15 -37.42 -4.67 -22.88
CA GLU A 15 -36.31 -4.51 -21.96
C GLU A 15 -35.32 -5.64 -22.22
N LYS A 16 -34.31 -5.37 -23.07
CA LYS A 16 -33.14 -6.22 -23.13
C LYS A 16 -32.39 -5.98 -21.83
N ALA A 17 -32.58 -6.89 -20.89
CA ALA A 17 -31.70 -7.05 -19.76
C ALA A 17 -30.26 -7.11 -20.30
N ASN A 18 -29.56 -5.99 -20.24
CA ASN A 18 -28.11 -5.97 -20.40
C ASN A 18 -27.56 -6.72 -19.20
N LEU A 19 -27.39 -8.03 -19.38
CA LEU A 19 -26.54 -8.83 -18.53
C LEU A 19 -25.17 -8.14 -18.60
N LEU A 20 -24.78 -7.45 -17.53
CA LEU A 20 -23.37 -7.10 -17.32
C LEU A 20 -22.65 -8.44 -17.31
N VAL A 21 -22.13 -8.85 -18.46
CA VAL A 21 -21.11 -9.88 -18.51
C VAL A 21 -19.89 -9.18 -17.92
N PRO A 22 -19.44 -9.55 -16.70
CA PRO A 22 -18.19 -9.01 -16.20
C PRO A 22 -17.09 -9.40 -17.21
N GLU A 23 -16.28 -8.42 -17.61
CA GLU A 23 -15.12 -8.64 -18.48
C GLU A 23 -14.35 -9.87 -17.97
N PRO A 24 -14.24 -10.93 -18.79
CA PRO A 24 -13.49 -12.12 -18.40
C PRO A 24 -12.01 -11.71 -18.36
N ASP A 25 -11.33 -12.07 -17.26
CA ASP A 25 -9.85 -12.10 -17.11
C ASP A 25 -9.21 -11.03 -16.21
N ALA A 26 -9.96 -10.22 -15.47
CA ALA A 26 -9.38 -9.60 -14.28
C ALA A 26 -9.27 -10.66 -13.17
N LEU A 27 -8.16 -11.41 -13.14
CA LEU A 27 -7.73 -12.18 -11.96
C LEU A 27 -8.01 -11.33 -10.71
N PRO A 28 -8.76 -11.82 -9.71
CA PRO A 28 -8.97 -11.04 -8.49
C PRO A 28 -7.60 -10.69 -7.94
N GLY A 29 -7.35 -9.38 -7.79
CA GLY A 29 -6.13 -8.88 -7.18
C GLY A 29 -5.93 -9.49 -5.78
N PRO A 30 -4.74 -9.33 -5.18
CA PRO A 30 -4.51 -9.81 -3.82
C PRO A 30 -5.62 -9.32 -2.89
N SER A 31 -6.08 -10.20 -1.98
CA SER A 31 -7.09 -9.83 -1.01
C SER A 31 -6.60 -8.66 -0.15
N GLU A 32 -7.53 -7.81 0.30
CA GLU A 32 -7.20 -6.66 1.15
C GLU A 32 -6.41 -7.09 2.40
N LEU A 33 -6.78 -8.23 2.97
CA LEU A 33 -6.08 -8.83 4.11
C LEU A 33 -4.61 -9.14 3.79
N PHE A 34 -4.34 -9.76 2.63
CA PHE A 34 -2.98 -10.08 2.21
C PHE A 34 -2.14 -8.81 1.99
N VAL A 35 -2.73 -7.78 1.38
CA VAL A 35 -2.07 -6.49 1.19
C VAL A 35 -1.74 -5.86 2.54
N PHE A 36 -2.68 -5.88 3.49
CA PHE A 36 -2.51 -5.33 4.82
C PHE A 36 -1.41 -6.05 5.62
N GLU A 37 -1.37 -7.38 5.57
CA GLU A 37 -0.33 -8.19 6.20
C GLU A 37 1.06 -7.87 5.64
N LEU A 38 1.19 -7.83 4.31
CA LEU A 38 2.45 -7.54 3.65
C LEU A 38 2.92 -6.10 3.93
N LEU A 39 1.98 -5.16 3.94
CA LEU A 39 2.24 -3.76 4.29
C LEU A 39 2.75 -3.64 5.71
N THR A 40 2.02 -4.20 6.68
CA THR A 40 2.36 -4.17 8.10
C THR A 40 3.74 -4.76 8.35
N LYS A 41 4.00 -5.96 7.83
CA LYS A 41 5.30 -6.65 7.99
C LYS A 41 6.45 -5.82 7.43
N ARG A 42 6.29 -5.25 6.23
CA ARG A 42 7.35 -4.45 5.57
C ARG A 42 7.59 -3.11 6.27
N PHE A 43 6.54 -2.45 6.76
CA PHE A 43 6.67 -1.20 7.51
C PHE A 43 7.35 -1.45 8.85
N GLN A 44 6.93 -2.48 9.60
CA GLN A 44 7.57 -2.86 10.86
C GLN A 44 9.06 -3.17 10.69
N ALA A 45 9.44 -3.93 9.66
CA ALA A 45 10.84 -4.23 9.37
C ALA A 45 11.69 -2.95 9.17
N VAL A 46 11.20 -1.99 8.38
CA VAL A 46 11.92 -0.71 8.19
C VAL A 46 11.97 0.08 9.49
N SER A 47 10.86 0.15 10.21
CA SER A 47 10.78 0.84 11.50
C SER A 47 11.75 0.30 12.55
N PHE A 48 11.88 -1.02 12.67
CA PHE A 48 12.79 -1.65 13.63
C PHE A 48 14.25 -1.38 13.28
N MET A 49 14.59 -1.51 12.00
CA MET A 49 15.93 -1.20 11.50
C MET A 49 16.30 0.26 11.79
N VAL A 50 15.45 1.21 11.39
CA VAL A 50 15.70 2.65 11.61
C VAL A 50 15.78 2.97 13.11
N ALA A 51 14.93 2.36 13.94
CA ALA A 51 14.95 2.59 15.37
C ALA A 51 16.28 2.18 16.00
N VAL A 52 16.80 0.99 15.64
CA VAL A 52 18.10 0.52 16.14
C VAL A 52 19.25 1.39 15.63
N GLU A 53 19.25 1.80 14.36
CA GLU A 53 20.26 2.72 13.79
C GLU A 53 20.32 4.06 14.54
N LEU A 54 19.17 4.59 14.98
CA LEU A 54 19.12 5.83 15.77
C LEU A 54 19.75 5.68 17.17
N ILE A 55 19.64 4.49 17.77
CA ILE A 55 20.31 4.18 19.04
C ILE A 55 21.82 4.02 18.82
N GLU A 56 22.23 3.28 17.79
CA GLU A 56 23.65 3.05 17.48
C GLU A 56 24.39 4.34 17.14
N SER A 57 23.72 5.27 16.45
CA SER A 57 24.26 6.60 16.14
C SER A 57 24.22 7.58 17.31
N GLY A 58 23.62 7.20 18.45
CA GLY A 58 23.49 8.05 19.64
C GLY A 58 22.54 9.24 19.46
N VAL A 59 21.65 9.20 18.46
CA VAL A 59 20.67 10.27 18.18
C VAL A 59 19.55 10.29 19.22
N ALA A 60 19.17 9.11 19.73
CA ALA A 60 18.15 8.96 20.75
C ALA A 60 18.49 7.80 21.69
N ASP A 61 17.85 7.74 22.86
CA ASP A 61 17.86 6.55 23.70
C ASP A 61 16.62 5.66 23.46
N LEU A 62 16.67 4.43 23.98
CA LEU A 62 15.62 3.43 23.80
C LEU A 62 14.24 3.92 24.29
N GLN A 63 14.19 4.58 25.44
CA GLN A 63 12.94 4.96 26.10
C GLN A 63 12.29 6.16 25.43
N ASP A 64 13.11 7.14 25.08
CA ASP A 64 12.71 8.35 24.37
C ASP A 64 12.18 7.99 22.99
N LEU A 65 12.88 7.13 22.23
CA LEU A 65 12.43 6.75 20.90
C LEU A 65 11.09 5.99 20.93
N ASP A 66 10.92 5.06 21.88
CA ASP A 66 9.63 4.38 22.10
C ASP A 66 8.51 5.34 22.52
N ARG A 67 8.85 6.40 23.26
CA ARG A 67 7.91 7.44 23.66
C ARG A 67 7.53 8.32 22.46
N TYR A 68 8.49 8.78 21.66
CA TYR A 68 8.24 9.61 20.48
C TYR A 68 7.38 8.89 19.46
N CYS A 69 7.63 7.61 19.17
CA CYS A 69 6.78 6.86 18.26
C CYS A 69 5.33 6.78 18.73
N ARG A 70 5.09 6.64 20.04
CA ARG A 70 3.72 6.60 20.58
C ARG A 70 3.05 7.97 20.58
N MET A 71 3.77 9.00 21.03
CA MET A 71 3.19 10.33 21.24
C MET A 71 3.09 11.14 19.94
N ASP A 72 4.13 11.09 19.11
CA ASP A 72 4.27 11.97 17.96
C ASP A 72 3.88 11.28 16.64
N LEU A 73 4.10 9.97 16.53
CA LEU A 73 3.71 9.19 15.34
C LEU A 73 2.37 8.45 15.52
N GLY A 74 1.76 8.54 16.70
CA GLY A 74 0.47 7.92 17.01
C GLY A 74 0.50 6.39 17.05
N TRP A 75 1.67 5.77 17.24
CA TRP A 75 1.76 4.31 17.32
C TRP A 75 1.15 3.82 18.65
N LYS A 76 0.49 2.66 18.60
CA LYS A 76 -0.04 2.02 19.81
C LYS A 76 1.08 1.66 20.80
N GLU A 77 2.21 1.21 20.26
CA GLU A 77 3.41 0.81 21.01
C GLU A 77 4.66 1.23 20.22
N GLY A 78 5.73 1.57 20.94
CA GLY A 78 7.00 1.95 20.31
C GLY A 78 7.72 0.74 19.69
N PRO A 79 8.69 0.97 18.80
CA PRO A 79 9.40 -0.09 18.09
C PRO A 79 10.07 -1.11 19.02
N PHE A 80 10.69 -0.70 20.12
CA PHE A 80 11.37 -1.63 21.05
C PHE A 80 10.39 -2.43 21.88
N THR A 81 9.34 -1.80 22.41
CA THR A 81 8.23 -2.52 23.05
C THR A 81 7.60 -3.53 22.09
N MET A 82 7.41 -3.15 20.83
CA MET A 82 6.88 -4.03 19.79
C MET A 82 7.80 -5.21 19.50
N MET A 83 9.10 -4.98 19.32
CA MET A 83 10.09 -6.05 19.12
C MET A 83 10.14 -7.02 20.29
N ASN A 84 10.07 -6.51 21.53
CA ASN A 84 10.01 -7.36 22.73
C ASN A 84 8.75 -8.23 22.78
N ARG A 85 7.61 -7.70 22.32
CA ARG A 85 6.34 -8.43 22.25
C ARG A 85 6.30 -9.47 21.12
N ILE A 86 6.83 -9.13 19.95
CA ILE A 86 6.90 -10.01 18.78
C ILE A 86 7.94 -11.12 19.01
N GLY A 87 9.05 -10.78 19.65
CA GLY A 87 10.23 -11.63 19.81
C GLY A 87 11.40 -11.08 19.00
N ILE A 88 12.58 -11.05 19.60
CA ILE A 88 13.78 -10.45 18.98
C ILE A 88 14.21 -11.21 17.72
N GLU A 89 14.16 -12.54 17.73
CA GLU A 89 14.52 -13.37 16.58
C GLU A 89 13.59 -13.15 15.39
N GLU A 90 12.28 -13.16 15.62
CA GLU A 90 11.28 -12.86 14.58
C GLU A 90 11.44 -11.43 14.05
N SER A 91 11.69 -10.47 14.95
CA SER A 91 11.92 -9.08 14.56
C SER A 91 13.15 -8.94 13.65
N LEU A 92 14.24 -9.64 13.99
CA LEU A 92 15.44 -9.70 13.14
C LEU A 92 15.13 -10.35 11.79
N GLN A 93 14.38 -11.46 11.79
CA GLN A 93 13.99 -12.16 10.57
C GLN A 93 13.19 -11.25 9.64
N MET A 94 12.25 -10.45 10.17
CA MET A 94 11.50 -9.46 9.38
C MET A 94 12.42 -8.42 8.71
N VAL A 95 13.44 -7.93 9.43
CA VAL A 95 14.44 -6.99 8.90
C VAL A 95 15.28 -7.65 7.81
N VAL A 96 15.77 -8.86 8.03
CA VAL A 96 16.57 -9.63 7.07
C VAL A 96 15.78 -9.92 5.80
N GLU A 97 14.53 -10.36 5.90
CA GLU A 97 13.67 -10.58 4.73
C GLU A 97 13.45 -9.28 3.94
N LYS A 98 13.24 -8.16 4.63
CA LYS A 98 13.11 -6.86 3.97
C LYS A 98 14.40 -6.43 3.27
N MET A 99 15.55 -6.70 3.87
CA MET A 99 16.86 -6.45 3.26
C MET A 99 17.03 -7.32 2.00
N GLN A 100 16.73 -8.62 2.06
CA GLN A 100 16.83 -9.54 0.93
C GLN A 100 15.94 -9.12 -0.24
N LEU A 101 14.70 -8.68 0.03
CA LEU A 101 13.80 -8.17 -1.01
C LEU A 101 14.36 -6.95 -1.75
N SER A 102 15.28 -6.22 -1.13
CA SER A 102 15.88 -5.00 -1.67
C SER A 102 16.99 -5.25 -2.71
N HIS A 103 17.33 -6.51 -3.02
CA HIS A 103 18.02 -6.98 -4.24
C HIS A 103 19.30 -6.29 -4.74
N ARG A 104 20.01 -5.48 -3.93
CA ARG A 104 21.43 -5.18 -4.17
C ARG A 104 22.18 -5.17 -2.85
N GLN A 105 23.12 -6.11 -2.70
CA GLN A 105 23.99 -6.23 -1.53
C GLN A 105 24.84 -4.97 -1.27
N GLU A 106 24.90 -4.05 -2.24
CA GLU A 106 25.64 -2.78 -2.15
C GLU A 106 24.75 -1.55 -1.81
N ILE A 107 23.42 -1.67 -1.92
CA ILE A 107 22.48 -0.58 -1.58
C ILE A 107 21.38 -1.16 -0.68
N ASN A 108 21.49 -0.92 0.63
CA ASN A 108 20.53 -1.40 1.65
C ASN A 108 19.10 -0.87 1.42
N PHE A 109 18.92 0.17 0.59
CA PHE A 109 17.62 0.77 0.30
C PHE A 109 17.51 1.25 -1.18
N PRO A 110 17.19 0.37 -2.14
CA PRO A 110 17.04 0.76 -3.53
C PRO A 110 15.84 1.70 -3.69
N ILE A 111 16.03 2.76 -4.47
CA ILE A 111 14.93 3.66 -4.84
C ILE A 111 14.06 2.95 -5.89
N PRO A 112 12.75 2.77 -5.67
CA PRO A 112 11.86 2.16 -6.66
C PRO A 112 11.84 2.95 -7.97
N LYS A 113 11.90 2.26 -9.12
CA LYS A 113 11.91 2.90 -10.45
C LYS A 113 10.74 3.85 -10.65
N THR A 114 9.55 3.45 -10.22
CA THR A 114 8.33 4.27 -10.29
C THR A 114 8.48 5.59 -9.52
N MET A 115 9.18 5.59 -8.39
CA MET A 115 9.47 6.82 -7.63
C MET A 115 10.39 7.76 -8.42
N LEU A 116 11.43 7.20 -9.06
CA LEU A 116 12.34 7.97 -9.92
C LEU A 116 11.61 8.57 -11.12
N GLU A 117 10.74 7.79 -11.78
CA GLU A 117 9.94 8.25 -12.92
C GLU A 117 8.97 9.38 -12.53
N HIS A 118 8.29 9.27 -11.39
CA HIS A 118 7.41 10.33 -10.88
C HIS A 118 8.19 11.60 -10.52
N ALA A 119 9.34 11.44 -9.86
CA ALA A 119 10.21 12.57 -9.54
C ALA A 119 10.71 13.28 -10.81
N GLN A 120 11.10 12.55 -11.85
CA GLN A 120 11.52 13.11 -13.14
C GLN A 120 10.38 13.86 -13.85
N LYS A 121 9.14 13.36 -13.76
CA LYS A 121 7.96 13.99 -14.36
C LYS A 121 7.46 15.20 -13.56
N GLY A 122 7.88 15.36 -12.30
CA GLY A 122 7.33 16.38 -11.40
C GLY A 122 5.83 16.23 -11.13
N ALA A 123 5.27 15.02 -11.32
CA ALA A 123 3.84 14.76 -11.26
C ALA A 123 3.44 14.11 -9.93
N PRO A 124 2.37 14.58 -9.26
CA PRO A 124 1.87 13.94 -8.05
C PRO A 124 1.38 12.51 -8.33
N TRP A 125 1.24 11.72 -7.27
CA TRP A 125 0.63 10.40 -7.36
C TRP A 125 -0.86 10.55 -7.72
N PRO A 126 -1.39 9.75 -8.66
CA PRO A 126 -2.79 9.82 -9.07
C PRO A 126 -3.68 9.17 -8.00
N LEU A 127 -4.04 9.92 -6.96
CA LEU A 127 -4.92 9.48 -5.89
C LEU A 127 -6.38 9.80 -6.23
N ASN A 128 -7.29 8.86 -5.98
CA ASN A 128 -8.73 9.12 -6.00
C ASN A 128 -9.16 9.57 -4.60
N ASN A 129 -10.01 10.60 -4.49
CA ASN A 129 -10.50 11.18 -3.22
C ASN A 129 -11.44 10.27 -2.40
N ARG A 130 -11.16 8.97 -2.30
CA ARG A 130 -11.99 8.02 -1.52
C ARG A 130 -11.72 8.06 -0.01
N ILE A 131 -10.79 8.91 0.43
CA ILE A 131 -10.40 9.02 1.83
C ILE A 131 -10.32 10.52 2.16
N SER A 132 -11.45 11.09 2.55
CA SER A 132 -11.56 12.40 3.22
C SER A 132 -12.40 12.22 4.46
#